data_AF-A0A7X7IZZ1-F1
#
_entry.id   AF-A0A7X7IZZ1-F1
#
_cell.length_a   1.000
_cell.length_b   1.000
_cell.length_c   1.000
_cell.angle_alpha   90.00
_cell.angle_beta   90.00
_cell.angle_gamma   90.00
#
_symmetry.space_group_name_H-M   'P 1'
#
loop_
_entity.id
_entity.type
_entity.pdbx_description
1 polymer ?
#
loop_
_entity_poly.entity_id
_entity_poly.type
_entity_poly.pdbx_seq_one_letter_code
_entity_poly.pdbx_strand_id
1 'polypeptide(L)' 'GSAEQMGKAVAKDAEAGKQTYPGAVGIEASRAAARDEARKAIEALQVFGPAAEDLRQLANYVVERRS' A
#
# COMPACT_ATOMS: atom_id res chain seq x y z
N GLY A 1 -4.76 12.93 -6.46
CA GLY A 1 -3.61 12.95 -7.36
C GLY A 1 -4.10 12.41 -8.67
N SER A 2 -3.88 13.17 -9.74
CA SER A 2 -4.35 12.92 -11.10
C SER A 2 -3.75 11.63 -11.68
N ALA A 3 -4.44 11.04 -12.66
CA ALA A 3 -4.04 9.84 -13.38
C ALA A 3 -2.64 9.90 -14.02
N GLU A 4 -1.99 11.07 -14.11
CA GLU A 4 -0.60 11.18 -14.53
C GLU A 4 0.44 10.67 -13.51
N GLN A 5 0.15 10.65 -12.20
CA GLN A 5 1.11 10.17 -11.19
C GLN A 5 1.15 8.63 -11.11
N MET A 6 0.04 7.96 -11.44
CA MET A 6 -0.06 6.51 -11.61
C MET A 6 0.26 6.01 -13.05
N GLY A 7 0.37 6.92 -14.01
CA GLY A 7 -0.02 6.70 -15.41
C GLY A 7 0.83 5.81 -16.32
N LYS A 8 2.01 5.33 -15.90
CA LYS A 8 2.84 4.46 -16.77
C LYS A 8 2.80 2.97 -16.46
N ALA A 9 2.50 2.58 -15.22
CA ALA A 9 2.48 1.17 -14.82
C ALA A 9 1.06 0.58 -14.84
N VAL A 10 0.05 1.35 -14.43
CA VAL A 10 -1.32 0.84 -14.25
C VAL A 10 -1.98 0.45 -15.58
N ALA A 11 -1.72 1.19 -16.67
CA ALA A 11 -2.21 0.83 -18.01
C ALA A 11 -1.55 -0.45 -18.56
N LYS A 12 -0.30 -0.71 -18.18
CA LYS A 12 0.48 -1.86 -18.70
C LYS A 12 0.12 -3.17 -17.99
N ASP A 13 -0.27 -3.12 -16.72
CA ASP A 13 -0.69 -4.30 -15.97
C ASP A 13 -2.08 -4.79 -16.40
N ALA A 14 -2.98 -3.89 -16.79
CA ALA A 14 -4.29 -4.23 -17.34
C ALA A 14 -4.19 -4.93 -18.70
N GLU A 15 -3.28 -4.50 -19.58
CA GLU A 15 -3.03 -5.16 -20.88
C GLU A 15 -2.30 -6.50 -20.75
N ALA A 16 -1.59 -6.75 -19.64
CA ALA A 16 -0.80 -7.97 -19.44
C ALA A 16 -1.58 -9.15 -18.81
N GLY A 17 -2.90 -9.02 -18.60
CA GLY A 17 -3.70 -10.08 -17.95
C GLY A 17 -3.29 -10.36 -16.50
N LYS A 18 -2.57 -9.42 -15.85
CA LYS A 18 -2.16 -9.59 -14.46
C LYS A 18 -3.33 -9.22 -13.55
N GLN A 19 -3.78 -10.18 -12.75
CA GLN A 19 -4.68 -9.90 -11.63
C GLN A 19 -3.94 -9.03 -10.61
N THR A 20 -4.06 -7.72 -10.76
CA THR A 20 -3.63 -6.78 -9.72
C THR A 20 -4.63 -6.86 -8.57
N TYR A 21 -4.16 -6.64 -7.34
CA TYR A 21 -5.02 -6.70 -6.17
C TYR A 21 -6.22 -5.74 -6.28
N PRO A 22 -6.05 -4.45 -6.68
CA PRO A 22 -7.20 -3.58 -6.92
C PRO A 22 -8.11 -4.03 -8.08
N GLY A 23 -7.56 -4.70 -9.10
CA GLY A 23 -8.35 -5.28 -10.20
C GLY A 23 -9.19 -6.48 -9.76
N ALA A 24 -8.75 -7.22 -8.74
CA ALA A 24 -9.47 -8.37 -8.19
C ALA A 24 -10.50 -8.01 -7.12
N VAL A 25 -10.18 -7.09 -6.20
CA VAL A 25 -11.03 -6.77 -5.04
C VAL A 25 -11.68 -5.38 -5.10
N GLY A 26 -11.29 -4.55 -6.06
CA GLY A 26 -11.71 -3.16 -6.15
C GLY A 26 -10.81 -2.21 -5.35
N ILE A 27 -10.81 -0.93 -5.74
CA ILE A 27 -9.92 0.10 -5.18
C ILE A 27 -10.14 0.30 -3.67
N GLU A 28 -11.40 0.37 -3.22
CA GLU A 28 -11.70 0.62 -1.81
C GLU A 28 -11.31 -0.55 -0.91
N ALA A 29 -11.62 -1.79 -1.33
CA ALA A 29 -11.18 -2.99 -0.60
C ALA A 29 -9.66 -3.13 -0.61
N SER A 30 -9.00 -2.78 -1.72
CA SER A 30 -7.55 -2.75 -1.80
C SER A 30 -6.92 -1.74 -0.84
N ARG A 31 -7.53 -0.56 -0.69
CA ARG A 31 -7.08 0.45 0.27
C ARG A 31 -7.27 -0.01 1.71
N ALA A 32 -8.42 -0.62 2.02
CA ALA A 32 -8.68 -1.17 3.35
C ALA A 32 -7.68 -2.28 3.72
N ALA A 33 -7.41 -3.19 2.78
CA ALA A 33 -6.42 -4.26 2.96
C ALA A 33 -5.00 -3.70 3.19
N ALA A 34 -4.60 -2.67 2.44
CA ALA A 34 -3.29 -2.05 2.62
C ALA A 34 -3.14 -1.43 4.03
N ARG A 35 -4.19 -0.75 4.53
CA ARG A 35 -4.18 -0.21 5.91
C ARG A 35 -4.12 -1.30 6.97
N ASP A 36 -4.85 -2.38 6.79
CA ASP A 36 -4.82 -3.51 7.73
C ASP A 36 -3.43 -4.15 7.78
N GLU A 37 -2.77 -4.30 6.64
CA GLU A 37 -1.42 -4.86 6.58
C GLU A 37 -0.37 -3.93 7.21
N ALA A 38 -0.47 -2.61 7.00
CA ALA A 38 0.40 -1.66 7.70
C ALA A 38 0.21 -1.69 9.22
N ARG A 39 -1.02 -1.87 9.70
CA ARG A 39 -1.30 -2.05 11.13
C ARG A 39 -0.59 -3.30 11.68
N LYS A 40 -0.69 -4.44 10.99
CA LYS A 40 0.02 -5.67 11.39
C LYS A 40 1.53 -5.49 11.40
N ALA A 41 2.08 -4.79 10.40
CA ALA A 41 3.51 -4.48 10.35
C ALA A 41 3.94 -3.65 11.57
N ILE A 42 3.16 -2.63 11.95
CA ILE A 42 3.43 -1.82 13.15
C ILE A 42 3.32 -2.64 14.43
N GLU A 43 2.33 -3.51 14.55
CA GLU A 43 2.17 -4.43 15.69
C GLU A 43 3.37 -5.37 15.83
N ALA A 44 3.87 -5.92 14.73
CA ALA A 44 5.07 -6.75 14.73
C ALA A 44 6.33 -6.00 15.21
N LEU A 45 6.36 -4.67 15.08
CA LEU A 45 7.47 -3.83 15.53
C LEU A 45 7.41 -3.45 17.03
N GLN A 46 6.40 -3.91 17.78
CA GLN A 46 6.28 -3.59 19.21
C GLN A 46 7.48 -4.09 20.02
N VAL A 47 8.03 -5.26 19.69
CA VAL A 47 9.17 -5.87 20.38
C VAL A 47 10.44 -5.03 20.34
N PHE A 48 10.58 -4.15 19.33
CA PHE A 48 11.75 -3.27 19.18
C PHE A 48 11.58 -1.93 19.92
N GLY A 49 10.42 -1.70 20.53
CA GLY A 49 10.16 -0.48 21.29
C GLY A 49 10.39 0.79 20.44
N PRO A 50 10.98 1.85 21.04
CA PRO A 50 11.23 3.12 20.35
C PRO A 50 12.22 3.03 19.17
N ALA A 51 13.07 2.01 19.11
CA ALA A 51 14.08 1.89 18.06
C ALA A 51 13.48 1.62 16.66
N ALA A 52 12.23 1.18 16.59
CA ALA A 52 11.54 0.90 15.34
C ALA A 52 10.62 2.04 14.86
N GLU A 53 10.74 3.24 15.43
CA GLU A 53 9.87 4.36 15.09
C GLU A 53 9.93 4.74 13.60
N ASP A 54 11.13 4.78 13.01
CA ASP A 54 11.31 5.05 11.57
C ASP A 54 10.63 3.99 10.69
N LEU A 55 10.61 2.73 11.14
CA LEU A 55 9.95 1.64 10.42
C LEU A 55 8.42 1.74 10.52
N ARG A 56 7.89 2.19 11.66
CA ARG A 56 6.44 2.47 11.82
C ARG A 56 6.01 3.63 10.93
N GLN A 57 6.82 4.69 10.87
CA GLN A 57 6.58 5.81 9.96
C GLN A 57 6.61 5.38 8.49
N LEU A 58 7.57 4.52 8.12
CA LEU A 58 7.65 3.96 6.78
C LEU A 58 6.38 3.15 6.41
N ALA A 59 5.90 2.29 7.31
CA ALA A 59 4.69 1.51 7.08
C ALA A 59 3.47 2.39 6.84
N ASN A 60 3.30 3.45 7.63
CA ASN A 60 2.23 4.44 7.42
C ASN A 60 2.42 5.19 6.11
N TYR A 61 3.63 5.66 5.83
CA TYR A 61 3.94 6.41 4.62
C TYR A 61 3.62 5.63 3.34
N VAL A 62 3.91 4.33 3.29
CA VAL A 62 3.65 3.49 2.10
C VAL A 62 2.16 3.40 1.77
N VAL A 63 1.28 3.42 2.79
CA VAL A 63 -0.18 3.33 2.62
C VAL A 63 -0.82 4.71 2.43
N GLU A 64 -0.25 5.76 3.01
CA GLU A 64 -0.78 7.12 2.94
C GLU A 64 -0.28 7.90 1.72
N ARG A 65 0.89 7.55 1.16
CA ARG A 65 1.43 8.26 0.00
C ARG A 65 0.41 8.21 -1.13
N ARG A 66 0.04 9.39 -1.62
CA ARG A 66 -0.73 9.52 -2.86
C ARG A 66 0.16 9.06 -4.00
N SER A 67 -0.07 7.83 -4.47
CA SER A 67 0.30 7.39 -5.82
C SER A 67 -0.51 8.13 -6.88
#